data_AF-A0A4W3I0S2-F1
#
_entry.id   AF-A0A4W3I0S2-F1
#
_cell.length_a   1.000
_cell.length_b   1.000
_cell.length_c   1.000
_cell.angle_alpha   90.00
_cell.angle_beta   90.00
_cell.angle_gamma   90.00
#
_symmetry.space_group_name_H-M   'P 1'
#
loop_
_entity.id
_entity.type
_entity.pdbx_description
1 polymer ?
#
loop_
_entity_poly.entity_id
_entity_poly.type
_entity_poly.pdbx_seq_one_letter_code
_entity_poly.pdbx_strand_id
1 'polypeptide(L)'
;DTAVRNWLSPKYTGNSLFSVQVDVKVRVPSRVSGRLGAPVILPCKFNSSFAHYTTVEITVLWRTRKFFEGPVIFHSVNSANNETLIKVNARERYTLVGNPREQDASLQLDWAELEDNDQYFCRVEVSRKLIYTSKHESNPGITLEVTGQPEILNLTQHRVNQTHQILTCTAEGNPRPTITWTNPRGNQTSVTRILDHYRIESWAHNPQVTGNYTCTVTNQLGTTSRSVYYQGNEVMLSFELLLVIICVSTVLLIILLAVGVFIWRAKKGGLLPSTFSCLVPNPFAS
;
A
#
# COMPACT_ATOMS: atom_id res chain seq x y z
N ASP A 1 -25.19 -34.42 95.24
CA ASP A 1 -24.40 -33.51 94.37
C ASP A 1 -24.33 -34.09 92.97
N THR A 2 -25.30 -33.71 92.13
CA THR A 2 -25.16 -32.73 91.02
C THR A 2 -24.43 -33.33 89.81
N ALA A 3 -24.91 -33.30 88.57
CA ALA A 3 -26.10 -32.75 87.96
C ALA A 3 -26.31 -33.40 86.57
N VAL A 4 -27.56 -33.38 86.12
CA VAL A 4 -28.10 -33.69 84.79
C VAL A 4 -27.37 -32.93 83.67
N ARG A 5 -27.11 -33.58 82.52
CA ARG A 5 -27.22 -32.94 81.19
C ARG A 5 -27.27 -33.93 80.01
N ASN A 6 -28.51 -34.26 79.65
CA ASN A 6 -29.15 -34.28 78.33
C ASN A 6 -28.37 -34.70 77.06
N TRP A 7 -28.93 -35.75 76.46
CA TRP A 7 -29.00 -36.05 75.04
C TRP A 7 -29.40 -34.84 74.18
N LEU A 8 -28.65 -34.55 73.11
CA LEU A 8 -29.15 -33.92 71.89
C LEU A 8 -28.29 -34.36 70.69
N SER A 9 -28.99 -34.85 69.67
CA SER A 9 -28.56 -35.37 68.38
C SER A 9 -27.65 -34.41 67.59
N PRO A 10 -26.92 -34.90 66.56
CA PRO A 10 -26.20 -34.01 65.66
C PRO A 10 -27.21 -33.12 64.93
N LYS A 11 -27.10 -31.81 65.15
CA LYS A 11 -27.82 -30.80 64.38
C LYS A 11 -27.43 -30.92 62.91
N TYR A 12 -28.37 -31.35 62.09
CA TYR A 12 -28.42 -30.98 60.68
C TYR A 12 -28.45 -29.45 60.60
N THR A 13 -27.35 -28.84 60.16
CA THR A 13 -27.32 -27.43 59.79
C THR A 13 -26.40 -27.23 58.61
N GLY A 14 -26.98 -26.69 57.54
CA GLY A 14 -26.25 -26.03 56.46
C GLY A 14 -26.16 -26.84 55.18
N ASN A 15 -27.21 -26.74 54.35
CA ASN A 15 -27.07 -26.93 52.90
C ASN A 15 -25.94 -26.03 52.39
N SER A 16 -24.77 -26.60 52.14
CA SER A 16 -23.85 -26.01 51.17
C SER A 16 -24.52 -26.19 49.81
N LEU A 17 -25.30 -25.19 49.40
CA LEU A 17 -25.59 -24.95 48.00
C LEU A 17 -24.22 -24.77 47.32
N PHE A 18 -23.64 -25.88 46.85
CA PHE A 18 -22.58 -25.83 45.86
C PHE A 18 -23.19 -25.13 44.64
N SER A 19 -22.96 -23.82 44.55
CA SER A 19 -23.13 -23.09 43.30
C SER A 19 -22.23 -23.77 42.30
N VAL A 20 -22.80 -24.57 41.40
CA VAL A 20 -22.06 -25.10 40.25
C VAL A 20 -21.54 -23.88 39.50
N GLN A 21 -20.23 -23.65 39.58
CA GLN A 21 -19.58 -22.51 38.96
C GLN A 21 -19.37 -22.88 37.48
N VAL A 22 -20.19 -22.28 36.62
CA VAL A 22 -20.31 -22.65 35.20
C VAL A 22 -19.48 -21.71 34.35
N ASP A 23 -18.16 -21.90 34.28
CA ASP A 23 -17.33 -21.01 33.48
C ASP A 23 -17.30 -21.46 32.00
N VAL A 24 -17.73 -20.57 31.11
CA VAL A 24 -17.46 -20.68 29.68
C VAL A 24 -15.98 -20.37 29.48
N LYS A 25 -15.27 -21.21 28.74
CA LYS A 25 -13.85 -20.95 28.41
C LYS A 25 -13.65 -20.98 26.91
N VAL A 26 -13.30 -19.84 26.34
CA VAL A 26 -12.99 -19.68 24.91
C VAL A 26 -11.52 -19.97 24.66
N ARG A 27 -11.23 -20.65 23.54
CA ARG A 27 -9.90 -20.98 23.02
C ARG A 27 -9.81 -20.57 21.55
N VAL A 28 -8.77 -19.80 21.25
CA VAL A 28 -8.46 -19.30 19.91
C VAL A 28 -6.95 -19.46 19.66
N PRO A 29 -6.51 -19.57 18.40
CA PRO A 29 -5.09 -19.46 18.06
C PRO A 29 -4.59 -18.03 18.26
N SER A 30 -3.27 -17.85 18.39
CA SER A 30 -2.67 -16.51 18.49
C SER A 30 -2.65 -15.75 17.17
N ARG A 31 -2.58 -16.47 16.04
CA ARG A 31 -2.47 -15.90 14.70
C ARG A 31 -3.22 -16.75 13.68
N VAL A 32 -3.82 -16.08 12.70
CA VAL A 32 -4.40 -16.70 11.49
C VAL A 32 -3.87 -15.93 10.29
N SER A 33 -3.43 -16.65 9.25
CA SER A 33 -3.00 -16.04 7.99
C SER A 33 -4.09 -16.20 6.94
N GLY A 34 -4.30 -15.13 6.17
CA GLY A 34 -5.26 -15.05 5.09
C GLY A 34 -4.60 -14.63 3.78
N ARG A 35 -5.32 -14.86 2.67
CA ARG A 35 -4.94 -14.35 1.34
C ARG A 35 -5.92 -13.26 0.93
N LEU A 36 -5.42 -12.19 0.34
CA LEU A 36 -6.23 -11.09 -0.19
C LEU A 36 -7.31 -11.61 -1.15
N GLY A 37 -8.55 -11.19 -0.95
CA GLY A 37 -9.74 -11.59 -1.69
C GLY A 37 -10.28 -12.99 -1.39
N ALA A 38 -9.57 -13.81 -0.60
CA ALA A 38 -9.97 -15.17 -0.28
C ALA A 38 -10.77 -15.23 1.04
N PRO A 39 -11.59 -16.27 1.24
CA PRO A 39 -12.25 -16.49 2.52
C PRO A 39 -11.24 -16.91 3.59
N VAL A 40 -11.45 -16.43 4.82
CA VAL A 40 -10.61 -16.73 5.98
C VAL A 40 -11.48 -17.12 7.16
N ILE A 41 -11.16 -18.26 7.78
CA ILE A 41 -11.86 -18.72 8.99
C ILE A 41 -11.07 -18.26 10.21
N LEU A 42 -11.74 -17.56 11.11
CA LEU A 42 -11.29 -17.21 12.46
C LEU A 42 -11.77 -18.30 13.42
N PRO A 43 -10.89 -19.24 13.85
CA PRO A 43 -11.31 -20.37 14.66
C PRO A 43 -11.62 -19.93 16.08
N CYS A 44 -12.78 -20.34 16.60
CA CYS A 44 -13.14 -20.13 17.99
C CYS A 44 -13.84 -21.35 18.55
N LYS A 45 -13.14 -22.08 19.42
CA LYS A 45 -13.71 -23.20 20.17
C LYS A 45 -13.94 -22.76 21.59
N PHE A 46 -15.03 -23.20 22.20
CA PHE A 46 -15.24 -22.96 23.62
C PHE A 46 -15.56 -24.25 24.34
N ASN A 47 -15.49 -24.22 25.67
CA ASN A 47 -15.98 -25.29 26.52
C ASN A 47 -17.06 -24.74 27.43
N SER A 48 -18.20 -25.43 27.47
CA SER A 48 -19.28 -25.15 28.41
C SER A 48 -20.06 -26.42 28.68
N SER A 49 -20.20 -26.80 29.95
CA SER A 49 -21.00 -27.95 30.37
C SER A 49 -22.50 -27.85 30.03
N PHE A 50 -22.94 -26.71 29.50
CA PHE A 50 -24.36 -26.43 29.23
C PHE A 50 -24.69 -26.08 27.78
N ALA A 51 -23.70 -26.03 26.89
CA ALA A 51 -23.92 -25.65 25.49
C ALA A 51 -24.91 -26.58 24.75
N HIS A 52 -24.95 -27.85 25.14
CA HIS A 52 -25.80 -28.87 24.52
C HIS A 52 -27.27 -28.79 24.96
N TYR A 53 -27.59 -28.08 26.06
CA TYR A 53 -28.98 -27.99 26.51
C TYR A 53 -29.75 -26.96 25.68
N THR A 54 -30.83 -27.41 25.04
CA THR A 54 -31.75 -26.54 24.30
C THR A 54 -32.37 -25.45 25.17
N THR A 55 -32.46 -25.61 26.50
CA THR A 55 -32.98 -24.55 27.40
C THR A 55 -32.07 -23.32 27.55
N VAL A 56 -30.90 -23.33 26.91
CA VAL A 56 -29.86 -22.30 27.06
C VAL A 56 -29.72 -21.53 25.75
N GLU A 57 -29.63 -20.22 25.85
CA GLU A 57 -29.32 -19.31 24.75
C GLU A 57 -27.80 -19.11 24.67
N ILE A 58 -27.23 -19.27 23.46
CA ILE A 58 -25.80 -19.07 23.22
C ILE A 58 -25.63 -17.85 22.33
N THR A 59 -24.98 -16.82 22.87
CA THR A 59 -24.64 -15.60 22.13
C THR A 59 -23.19 -15.66 21.72
N VAL A 60 -22.92 -15.48 20.43
CA VAL A 60 -21.57 -15.37 19.87
C VAL A 60 -21.36 -13.95 19.40
N LEU A 61 -20.32 -13.29 19.92
CA LEU A 61 -19.88 -11.99 19.47
C LEU A 61 -18.43 -12.06 18.98
N TRP A 62 -18.16 -11.37 17.89
CA TRP A 62 -16.80 -11.08 17.45
C TRP A 62 -16.55 -9.58 17.50
N ARG A 63 -15.39 -9.21 18.05
CA ARG A 63 -14.89 -7.83 18.11
C ARG A 63 -13.54 -7.73 17.46
N THR A 64 -13.16 -6.50 17.10
CA THR A 64 -11.83 -6.20 16.57
C THR A 64 -11.15 -5.08 17.37
N ARG A 65 -9.85 -4.85 17.18
CA ARG A 65 -8.98 -3.82 17.79
C ARG A 65 -8.68 -3.99 19.27
N LYS A 66 -9.72 -4.01 20.11
CA LYS A 66 -9.59 -3.96 21.57
C LYS A 66 -10.45 -5.00 22.26
N PHE A 67 -9.86 -5.66 23.25
CA PHE A 67 -10.53 -6.53 24.19
C PHE A 67 -11.65 -5.78 24.93
N PHE A 68 -12.85 -6.36 24.94
CA PHE A 68 -14.14 -5.93 25.50
C PHE A 68 -14.72 -4.59 24.99
N GLU A 69 -13.89 -3.65 24.58
CA GLU A 69 -14.27 -2.28 24.20
C GLU A 69 -14.28 -2.06 22.69
N GLY A 70 -13.71 -2.99 21.93
CA GLY A 70 -13.65 -2.91 20.47
C GLY A 70 -15.03 -2.98 19.80
N PRO A 71 -15.15 -2.50 18.55
CA PRO A 71 -16.40 -2.58 17.81
C PRO A 71 -16.83 -4.04 17.58
N VAL A 72 -18.15 -4.28 17.68
CA VAL A 72 -18.76 -5.58 17.36
C VAL A 72 -18.93 -5.68 15.85
N ILE A 73 -18.28 -6.67 15.23
CA ILE A 73 -18.37 -6.93 13.79
C ILE A 73 -19.37 -8.04 13.47
N PHE A 74 -19.60 -8.95 14.42
CA PHE A 74 -20.56 -10.02 14.28
C PHE A 74 -21.25 -10.30 15.63
N HIS A 75 -22.56 -10.49 15.60
CA HIS A 75 -23.36 -10.84 16.76
C HIS A 75 -24.47 -11.78 16.33
N SER A 76 -24.46 -12.99 16.87
CA SER A 76 -25.53 -13.97 16.67
C SER A 76 -26.01 -14.53 17.99
N VAL A 77 -27.27 -14.96 18.01
CA VAL A 77 -27.90 -15.61 19.14
C VAL A 77 -28.50 -16.93 18.66
N ASN A 78 -27.98 -18.05 19.16
CA ASN A 78 -28.56 -19.36 18.94
C ASN A 78 -29.62 -19.62 20.03
N SER A 79 -30.87 -19.63 19.59
CA SER A 79 -32.04 -19.83 20.44
C SER A 79 -32.20 -21.30 20.82
N ALA A 80 -33.07 -21.54 21.80
CA ALA A 80 -33.46 -22.86 22.27
C ALA A 80 -34.00 -23.79 21.17
N ASN A 81 -34.62 -23.20 20.15
CA ASN A 81 -35.21 -23.90 19.01
C ASN A 81 -34.19 -24.25 17.92
N ASN A 82 -32.89 -24.09 18.21
CA ASN A 82 -31.78 -24.26 17.29
C ASN A 82 -31.77 -23.29 16.09
N GLU A 83 -32.60 -22.25 16.14
CA GLU A 83 -32.55 -21.13 15.20
C GLU A 83 -31.45 -20.14 15.61
N THR A 84 -30.58 -19.79 14.67
CA THR A 84 -29.55 -18.77 14.87
C THR A 84 -30.02 -17.45 14.30
N LEU A 85 -30.24 -16.46 15.17
CA LEU A 85 -30.60 -15.10 14.78
C LEU A 85 -29.34 -14.24 14.70
N ILE A 86 -29.07 -13.66 13.52
CA ILE A 86 -27.97 -12.70 13.33
C ILE A 86 -28.49 -11.30 13.65
N LYS A 87 -27.87 -10.64 14.63
CA LYS A 87 -28.20 -9.27 15.06
C LYS A 87 -27.28 -8.22 14.45
N VAL A 88 -26.01 -8.57 14.22
CA VAL A 88 -25.00 -7.70 13.60
C VAL A 88 -24.15 -8.53 12.64
N ASN A 89 -23.96 -8.01 11.43
CA ASN A 89 -23.01 -8.52 10.45
C ASN A 89 -22.41 -7.32 9.70
N ALA A 90 -21.24 -6.85 10.16
CA ALA A 90 -20.61 -5.66 9.62
C ALA A 90 -20.22 -5.86 8.15
N ARG A 91 -20.67 -4.95 7.28
CA ARG A 91 -20.48 -5.02 5.82
C ARG A 91 -21.06 -6.28 5.15
N GLU A 92 -21.82 -7.10 5.88
CA GLU A 92 -22.43 -8.35 5.37
C GLU A 92 -21.43 -9.37 4.80
N ARG A 93 -20.24 -9.49 5.42
CA ARG A 93 -19.14 -10.34 4.92
C ARG A 93 -18.73 -11.45 5.87
N TYR A 94 -19.51 -11.66 6.94
CA TYR A 94 -19.21 -12.64 7.96
C TYR A 94 -20.26 -13.74 8.00
N THR A 95 -19.80 -14.98 8.04
CA THR A 95 -20.65 -16.16 8.09
C THR A 95 -20.25 -17.02 9.29
N LEU A 96 -21.22 -17.34 10.15
CA LEU A 96 -20.98 -18.29 11.25
C LEU A 96 -20.89 -19.71 10.67
N VAL A 97 -19.68 -20.24 10.60
CA VAL A 97 -19.42 -21.59 10.07
C VAL A 97 -19.36 -22.65 11.16
N GLY A 98 -19.06 -22.26 12.40
CA GLY A 98 -19.14 -23.13 13.57
C GLY A 98 -20.57 -23.30 14.05
N ASN A 99 -20.89 -24.49 14.57
CA ASN A 99 -22.15 -24.72 15.28
C ASN A 99 -21.97 -24.44 16.79
N PRO A 100 -22.62 -23.41 17.37
CA PRO A 100 -22.48 -23.10 18.79
C PRO A 100 -22.94 -24.22 19.72
N ARG A 101 -23.86 -25.08 19.28
CA ARG A 101 -24.30 -26.27 20.04
C ARG A 101 -23.25 -27.38 20.11
N GLU A 102 -22.34 -27.39 19.15
CA GLU A 102 -21.15 -28.25 19.12
C GLU A 102 -19.93 -27.54 19.71
N GLN A 103 -20.17 -26.44 20.44
CA GLN A 103 -19.14 -25.62 21.09
C GLN A 103 -18.14 -24.97 20.11
N ASP A 104 -18.63 -24.67 18.91
CA ASP A 104 -17.88 -24.02 17.85
C ASP A 104 -18.52 -22.68 17.47
N ALA A 105 -17.77 -21.60 17.69
CA ALA A 105 -18.16 -20.23 17.37
C ALA A 105 -17.30 -19.64 16.24
N SER A 106 -16.67 -20.50 15.43
CA SER A 106 -15.79 -20.10 14.33
C SER A 106 -16.53 -19.27 13.29
N LEU A 107 -15.90 -18.18 12.87
CA LEU A 107 -16.46 -17.19 11.95
C LEU A 107 -15.64 -17.15 10.67
N GLN A 108 -16.30 -17.20 9.52
CA GLN A 108 -15.69 -16.96 8.23
C GLN A 108 -15.85 -15.50 7.85
N LEU A 109 -14.76 -14.87 7.43
CA LEU A 109 -14.73 -13.65 6.64
C LEU A 109 -14.70 -14.06 5.16
N ASP A 110 -15.68 -13.64 4.37
CA ASP A 110 -15.91 -14.20 3.03
C ASP A 110 -14.90 -13.72 1.98
N TRP A 111 -14.46 -12.45 2.05
CA TRP A 111 -13.40 -11.90 1.20
C TRP A 111 -12.46 -11.01 2.02
N ALA A 112 -11.26 -11.51 2.31
CA ALA A 112 -10.30 -10.78 3.14
C ALA A 112 -9.66 -9.59 2.42
N GLU A 113 -9.63 -8.43 3.06
CA GLU A 113 -8.96 -7.21 2.59
C GLU A 113 -7.69 -6.94 3.43
N LEU A 114 -6.74 -6.16 2.91
CA LEU A 114 -5.54 -5.79 3.70
C LEU A 114 -5.90 -4.98 4.95
N GLU A 115 -6.97 -4.18 4.87
CA GLU A 115 -7.49 -3.39 5.99
C GLU A 115 -8.13 -4.25 7.09
N ASP A 116 -8.43 -5.53 6.82
CA ASP A 116 -8.98 -6.45 7.83
C ASP A 116 -7.89 -6.93 8.82
N ASN A 117 -6.61 -6.64 8.58
CA ASN A 117 -5.51 -6.95 9.49
C ASN A 117 -5.67 -6.23 10.82
N ASP A 118 -6.03 -6.99 11.84
CA ASP A 118 -6.29 -6.48 13.18
C ASP A 118 -6.24 -7.63 14.19
N GLN A 119 -6.50 -7.32 15.46
CA GLN A 119 -6.72 -8.30 16.51
C GLN A 119 -8.21 -8.56 16.73
N TYR A 120 -8.63 -9.81 16.56
CA TYR A 120 -10.01 -10.28 16.67
C TYR A 120 -10.24 -11.01 17.99
N PHE A 121 -11.35 -10.72 18.64
CA PHE A 121 -11.71 -11.26 19.95
C PHE A 121 -13.03 -12.02 19.83
N CYS A 122 -13.00 -13.31 20.15
CA CYS A 122 -14.20 -14.14 20.18
C CYS A 122 -14.77 -14.14 21.60
N ARG A 123 -16.02 -13.74 21.73
CA ARG A 123 -16.78 -13.75 22.98
C ARG A 123 -17.97 -14.67 22.86
N VAL A 124 -18.09 -15.57 23.83
CA VAL A 124 -19.23 -16.47 23.96
C VAL A 124 -19.92 -16.18 25.27
N GLU A 125 -21.24 -16.02 25.21
CA GLU A 125 -22.10 -15.90 26.38
C GLU A 125 -23.10 -17.05 26.37
N VAL A 126 -23.19 -17.76 27.49
CA VAL A 126 -24.11 -18.87 27.69
C VAL A 126 -25.08 -18.44 28.78
N SER A 127 -26.32 -18.18 28.38
CA SER A 127 -27.37 -17.61 29.23
C SER A 127 -28.54 -18.58 29.34
N ARG A 128 -28.97 -18.88 30.57
CA ARG A 128 -30.21 -19.61 30.83
C ARG A 128 -31.22 -18.62 31.41
N LYS A 129 -32.39 -18.50 30.76
CA LYS A 129 -33.43 -17.53 31.15
C LYS A 129 -33.65 -17.58 32.68
N LEU A 130 -33.48 -16.42 33.31
CA LEU A 130 -33.78 -16.11 34.73
C LEU A 130 -32.85 -16.73 35.80
N ILE A 131 -31.75 -17.42 35.43
CA ILE A 131 -30.95 -18.16 36.43
C ILE A 131 -29.47 -17.72 36.42
N TYR A 132 -28.84 -17.66 35.25
CA TYR A 132 -27.39 -17.52 35.18
C TYR A 132 -26.90 -17.16 33.77
N THR A 133 -25.88 -16.30 33.70
CA THR A 133 -25.16 -15.95 32.47
C THR A 133 -23.66 -16.07 32.70
N SER A 134 -23.00 -16.98 31.98
CA SER A 134 -21.54 -17.06 31.91
C SER A 134 -21.05 -16.46 30.61
N LYS A 135 -19.95 -15.71 30.68
CA LYS A 135 -19.36 -15.09 29.50
C LYS A 135 -17.84 -15.13 29.58
N HIS A 136 -17.22 -15.33 28.43
CA HIS A 136 -15.77 -15.25 28.31
C HIS A 136 -15.42 -14.74 26.92
N GLU A 137 -14.45 -13.83 26.87
CA GLU A 137 -13.87 -13.33 25.64
C GLU A 137 -12.41 -13.75 25.60
N SER A 138 -11.94 -14.22 24.44
CA SER A 138 -10.56 -14.65 24.25
C SER A 138 -9.60 -13.51 24.61
N ASN A 139 -8.61 -13.77 25.47
CA ASN A 139 -7.51 -12.84 25.72
C ASN A 139 -6.20 -13.64 25.89
N PRO A 140 -5.20 -13.48 25.00
CA PRO A 140 -5.19 -12.60 23.83
C PRO A 140 -6.20 -13.02 22.75
N GLY A 141 -6.56 -12.08 21.87
CA GLY A 141 -7.31 -12.35 20.66
C GLY A 141 -6.43 -12.93 19.53
N ILE A 142 -7.05 -13.23 18.39
CA ILE A 142 -6.40 -13.70 17.16
C ILE A 142 -5.84 -12.51 16.39
N THR A 143 -4.54 -12.50 16.08
CA THR A 143 -4.01 -11.58 15.07
C THR A 143 -4.26 -12.12 13.67
N LEU A 144 -5.06 -11.42 12.86
CA LEU A 144 -5.27 -11.75 11.45
C LEU A 144 -4.18 -11.10 10.59
N GLU A 145 -3.57 -11.89 9.71
CA GLU A 145 -2.54 -11.43 8.77
C GLU A 145 -2.90 -11.86 7.34
N VAL A 146 -3.58 -10.96 6.64
CA VAL A 146 -3.94 -11.04 5.22
C VAL A 146 -2.74 -10.57 4.39
N THR A 147 -2.29 -11.46 3.52
CA THR A 147 -1.18 -11.22 2.59
C THR A 147 -1.65 -11.39 1.13
N GLY A 148 -1.01 -10.71 0.20
CA GLY A 148 -1.36 -10.70 -1.21
C GLY A 148 -0.19 -10.30 -2.09
N GLN A 149 -0.29 -10.66 -3.37
CA GLN A 149 0.61 -10.15 -4.41
C GLN A 149 0.47 -8.63 -4.55
N PRO A 150 1.50 -7.94 -5.06
CA PRO A 150 1.43 -6.51 -5.23
C PRO A 150 0.54 -6.15 -6.41
N GLU A 151 -0.14 -5.02 -6.30
CA GLU A 151 -0.96 -4.45 -7.35
C GLU A 151 -0.53 -3.01 -7.66
N ILE A 152 -0.43 -2.66 -8.95
CA ILE A 152 -0.19 -1.29 -9.39
C ILE A 152 -1.53 -0.56 -9.45
N LEU A 153 -1.74 0.31 -8.48
CA LEU A 153 -2.94 1.14 -8.36
C LEU A 153 -2.95 2.22 -9.45
N ASN A 154 -1.86 2.98 -9.57
CA ASN A 154 -1.77 4.10 -10.50
C ASN A 154 -0.40 4.14 -11.19
N LEU A 155 -0.43 4.47 -12.48
CA LEU A 155 0.75 4.76 -13.28
C LEU A 155 0.46 6.01 -14.11
N THR A 156 1.09 7.13 -13.76
CA THR A 156 0.77 8.43 -14.34
C THR A 156 2.03 9.14 -14.84
N GLN A 157 1.82 10.02 -15.80
CA GLN A 157 2.85 10.89 -16.36
C GLN A 157 2.45 12.34 -16.12
N HIS A 158 3.24 13.05 -15.33
CA HIS A 158 2.98 14.44 -14.97
C HIS A 158 4.09 15.35 -15.52
N ARG A 159 3.69 16.51 -16.03
CA ARG A 159 4.62 17.56 -16.46
C ARG A 159 4.62 18.66 -15.41
N VAL A 160 5.73 18.83 -14.69
CA VAL A 160 5.89 19.84 -13.64
C VAL A 160 6.20 21.20 -14.27
N ASN A 161 7.05 21.24 -15.29
CA ASN A 161 7.33 22.42 -16.11
C ASN A 161 7.71 21.98 -17.54
N GLN A 162 8.11 22.91 -18.42
CA GLN A 162 8.47 22.58 -19.81
C GLN A 162 9.64 21.58 -19.93
N THR A 163 10.49 21.47 -18.90
CA THR A 163 11.72 20.65 -18.90
C THR A 163 11.70 19.49 -17.91
N HIS A 164 10.73 19.43 -17.02
CA HIS A 164 10.65 18.48 -15.91
C HIS A 164 9.39 17.65 -16.04
N GLN A 165 9.59 16.40 -16.44
CA GLN A 165 8.56 15.37 -16.54
C GLN A 165 8.83 14.30 -15.49
N ILE A 166 7.77 13.81 -14.86
CA ILE A 166 7.83 12.81 -13.80
C ILE A 166 6.85 11.70 -14.15
N LEU A 167 7.33 10.47 -14.14
CA LEU A 167 6.49 9.28 -14.19
C LEU A 167 6.30 8.80 -12.75
N THR A 168 5.05 8.62 -12.31
CA THR A 168 4.72 8.20 -10.95
C THR A 168 4.06 6.83 -10.99
N CYS A 169 4.52 5.92 -10.14
CA CYS A 169 3.95 4.60 -9.97
C CYS A 169 3.56 4.41 -8.50
N THR A 170 2.27 4.20 -8.25
CA THR A 170 1.73 3.91 -6.92
C THR A 170 1.28 2.46 -6.90
N ALA A 171 1.70 1.71 -5.89
CA ALA A 171 1.37 0.31 -5.74
C ALA A 171 1.03 -0.05 -4.30
N GLU A 172 0.31 -1.15 -4.14
CA GLU A 172 -0.09 -1.71 -2.86
C GLU A 172 0.34 -3.17 -2.77
N GLY A 173 0.64 -3.67 -1.56
CA GLY A 173 0.83 -5.09 -1.33
C GLY A 173 1.25 -5.42 0.09
N ASN A 174 1.02 -6.67 0.49
CA ASN A 174 1.48 -7.19 1.78
C ASN A 174 2.00 -8.64 1.61
N PRO A 175 3.27 -8.98 1.86
CA PRO A 175 4.32 -8.12 2.41
C PRO A 175 4.62 -6.91 1.55
N ARG A 176 5.10 -5.85 2.19
CA ARG A 176 5.40 -4.56 1.55
C ARG A 176 6.27 -4.78 0.29
N PRO A 177 5.84 -4.31 -0.89
CA PRO A 177 6.61 -4.50 -2.11
C PRO A 177 7.78 -3.52 -2.26
N THR A 178 8.58 -3.74 -3.29
CA THR A 178 9.58 -2.80 -3.83
C THR A 178 9.23 -2.41 -5.25
N ILE A 179 9.47 -1.15 -5.63
CA ILE A 179 9.26 -0.66 -7.00
C ILE A 179 10.60 -0.45 -7.71
N THR A 180 10.73 -1.02 -8.90
CA THR A 180 11.86 -0.85 -9.81
C THR A 180 11.37 -0.29 -11.14
N TRP A 181 11.91 0.86 -11.56
CA TRP A 181 11.71 1.41 -12.90
C TRP A 181 12.76 0.87 -13.85
N THR A 182 12.34 0.47 -15.05
CA THR A 182 13.22 0.09 -16.16
C THR A 182 12.98 1.05 -17.31
N ASN A 183 14.03 1.73 -17.77
CA ASN A 183 13.95 2.64 -18.91
C ASN A 183 14.00 1.88 -20.26
N PRO A 184 13.77 2.54 -21.40
CA PRO A 184 13.81 1.89 -22.73
C PRO A 184 15.17 1.26 -23.10
N ARG A 185 16.26 1.65 -22.43
CA ARG A 185 17.61 1.07 -22.62
C ARG A 185 17.91 -0.08 -21.67
N GLY A 186 16.97 -0.45 -20.79
CA GLY A 186 17.15 -1.52 -19.80
C GLY A 186 17.81 -1.07 -18.49
N ASN A 187 18.14 0.22 -18.31
CA ASN A 187 18.69 0.70 -17.04
C ASN A 187 17.60 0.71 -15.98
N GLN A 188 17.95 0.21 -14.80
CA GLN A 188 17.04 0.10 -13.68
C GLN A 188 17.34 1.10 -12.59
N THR A 189 16.29 1.68 -12.00
CA THR A 189 16.37 2.51 -10.81
C THR A 189 15.29 2.09 -9.82
N SER A 190 15.64 2.06 -8.54
CA SER A 190 14.71 1.66 -7.47
C SER A 190 14.73 2.72 -6.39
N VAL A 191 13.74 3.62 -6.43
CA VAL A 191 13.51 4.63 -5.40
C VAL A 191 12.08 4.47 -4.94
N THR A 192 11.85 4.06 -3.70
CA THR A 192 10.50 3.81 -3.18
C THR A 192 10.24 4.71 -1.97
N ARG A 193 9.13 5.44 -1.99
CA ARG A 193 8.59 6.16 -0.86
C ARG A 193 7.44 5.36 -0.26
N ILE A 194 7.43 5.24 1.06
CA ILE A 194 6.32 4.64 1.81
C ILE A 194 5.21 5.68 1.97
N LEU A 195 3.99 5.34 1.59
CA LEU A 195 2.81 6.18 1.81
C LEU A 195 2.14 5.81 3.14
N ASP A 196 1.86 4.52 3.32
CA ASP A 196 1.21 3.97 4.51
C ASP A 196 1.65 2.52 4.77
N HIS A 197 0.84 1.74 5.50
CA HIS A 197 1.17 0.37 5.87
C HIS A 197 1.28 -0.59 4.65
N TYR A 198 0.47 -0.40 3.61
CA TYR A 198 0.43 -1.29 2.43
C TYR A 198 0.85 -0.61 1.14
N ARG A 199 0.78 0.72 1.07
CA ARG A 199 0.96 1.50 -0.15
C ARG A 199 2.33 2.14 -0.22
N ILE A 200 2.88 2.12 -1.41
CA ILE A 200 4.19 2.66 -1.77
C ILE A 200 4.09 3.44 -3.08
N GLU A 201 5.01 4.37 -3.27
CA GLU A 201 5.09 5.18 -4.48
C GLU A 201 6.54 5.29 -4.95
N SER A 202 6.74 5.41 -6.25
CA SER A 202 8.05 5.61 -6.87
C SER A 202 7.94 6.55 -8.05
N TRP A 203 9.05 7.20 -8.40
CA TRP A 203 9.10 8.14 -9.51
C TRP A 203 10.31 7.91 -10.42
N ALA A 204 10.11 8.11 -11.71
CA ALA A 204 11.18 8.31 -12.68
C ALA A 204 11.22 9.79 -13.08
N HIS A 205 12.23 10.51 -12.57
CA HIS A 205 12.44 11.93 -12.87
C HIS A 205 13.17 12.11 -14.20
N ASN A 206 12.74 13.12 -14.97
CA ASN A 206 13.40 13.58 -16.20
C ASN A 206 13.77 12.44 -17.15
N PRO A 207 12.79 11.63 -17.61
CA PRO A 207 13.04 10.62 -18.63
C PRO A 207 13.74 11.23 -19.85
N GLN A 208 14.89 10.68 -20.24
CA GLN A 208 15.76 11.22 -21.31
C GLN A 208 15.56 10.54 -22.66
N VAL A 209 14.89 9.39 -22.67
CA VAL A 209 14.83 8.49 -23.82
C VAL A 209 13.37 8.25 -24.16
N THR A 210 12.97 8.61 -25.38
CA THR A 210 11.64 8.26 -25.89
C THR A 210 11.46 6.74 -25.86
N GLY A 211 10.34 6.26 -25.33
CA GLY A 211 10.00 4.84 -25.29
C GLY A 211 9.23 4.42 -24.04
N ASN A 212 9.11 3.10 -23.87
CA ASN A 212 8.38 2.51 -22.74
C ASN A 212 9.22 2.50 -21.46
N TYR A 213 8.72 3.19 -20.44
CA TYR A 213 9.22 3.09 -19.07
C TYR A 213 8.35 2.11 -18.30
N THR A 214 8.97 1.08 -17.73
CA THR A 214 8.25 -0.01 -17.06
C THR A 214 8.44 0.08 -15.56
N CYS A 215 7.34 0.25 -14.83
CA CYS A 215 7.30 0.10 -13.38
C CYS A 215 7.08 -1.37 -13.05
N THR A 216 8.03 -1.99 -12.36
CA THR A 216 7.95 -3.38 -11.87
C THR A 216 7.84 -3.36 -10.36
N VAL A 217 6.82 -4.01 -9.82
CA VAL A 217 6.52 -4.04 -8.39
C VAL A 217 6.59 -5.47 -7.91
N THR A 218 7.43 -5.74 -6.92
CA THR A 218 7.72 -7.12 -6.47
C THR A 218 7.58 -7.24 -4.97
N ASN A 219 6.96 -8.34 -4.52
CA ASN A 219 7.07 -8.83 -3.15
C ASN A 219 7.36 -10.33 -3.14
N GLN A 220 7.44 -10.93 -1.96
CA GLN A 220 7.75 -12.36 -1.80
C GLN A 220 6.68 -13.30 -2.38
N LEU A 221 5.48 -12.79 -2.67
CA LEU A 221 4.35 -13.57 -3.19
C LEU A 221 4.18 -13.44 -4.70
N GLY A 222 4.80 -12.44 -5.33
CA GLY A 222 4.74 -12.25 -6.77
C GLY A 222 5.27 -10.90 -7.27
N THR A 223 5.17 -10.74 -8.58
CA THR A 223 5.63 -9.55 -9.30
C THR A 223 4.55 -9.10 -10.27
N THR A 224 4.32 -7.79 -10.35
CA THR A 224 3.46 -7.17 -11.35
C THR A 224 4.21 -6.04 -12.05
N SER A 225 3.88 -5.73 -13.30
CA SER A 225 4.54 -4.67 -14.04
C SER A 225 3.58 -3.95 -14.98
N ARG A 226 3.75 -2.63 -15.11
CA ARG A 226 2.99 -1.80 -16.06
C ARG A 226 3.93 -0.79 -16.70
N SER A 227 3.74 -0.53 -17.99
CA SER A 227 4.57 0.41 -18.75
C SER A 227 3.78 1.65 -19.14
N VAL A 228 4.47 2.79 -19.21
CA VAL A 228 3.97 4.05 -19.74
C VAL A 228 4.90 4.51 -20.86
N TYR A 229 4.32 4.93 -21.98
CA TYR A 229 5.09 5.43 -23.11
C TYR A 229 5.44 6.90 -22.88
N TYR A 230 6.72 7.18 -22.76
CA TYR A 230 7.24 8.53 -22.69
C TYR A 230 7.63 9.01 -24.09
N GLN A 231 7.01 10.10 -24.54
CA GLN A 231 7.43 10.81 -25.74
C GLN A 231 8.37 11.94 -25.34
N GLY A 232 9.66 11.74 -25.61
CA GLY A 232 10.66 12.78 -25.45
C GLY A 232 10.46 13.86 -26.50
N ASN A 233 10.75 15.10 -26.12
CA ASN A 233 11.04 16.13 -27.10
C ASN A 233 12.42 15.77 -27.66
N GLU A 234 12.47 15.02 -28.75
CA GLU A 234 13.71 14.98 -29.52
C GLU A 234 14.00 16.43 -29.90
N VAL A 235 15.17 16.93 -29.50
CA VAL A 235 15.70 18.14 -30.10
C VAL A 235 16.05 17.73 -31.52
N MET A 236 15.05 17.68 -32.40
CA MET A 236 15.30 17.88 -33.82
C MET A 236 16.02 19.21 -33.84
N LEU A 237 17.35 19.18 -34.01
CA LEU A 237 18.08 20.32 -34.52
C LEU A 237 17.26 20.74 -35.73
N SER A 238 16.51 21.83 -35.57
CA SER A 238 15.56 22.21 -36.60
C SER A 238 16.37 22.40 -37.87
N PHE A 239 15.87 21.94 -39.01
CA PHE A 239 16.56 22.16 -40.28
C PHE A 239 16.87 23.65 -40.46
N GLU A 240 16.00 24.52 -39.94
CA GLU A 240 16.25 25.97 -39.82
C GLU A 240 17.52 26.32 -39.04
N LEU A 241 17.76 25.71 -37.87
CA LEU A 241 18.96 25.97 -37.09
C LEU A 241 20.22 25.44 -37.79
N LEU A 242 20.14 24.30 -38.48
CA LEU A 242 21.24 23.77 -39.28
C LEU A 242 21.58 24.71 -40.45
N LEU A 243 20.55 25.22 -41.15
CA LEU A 243 20.73 26.20 -42.22
C LEU A 243 21.36 27.50 -41.71
N VAL A 244 20.93 28.00 -40.54
CA VAL A 244 21.51 29.19 -39.91
C VAL A 244 23.00 28.96 -39.59
N ILE A 245 23.37 27.81 -39.01
CA ILE A 245 24.77 27.48 -38.70
C ILE A 245 25.61 27.43 -39.98
N ILE A 246 25.11 26.77 -41.03
CA ILE A 246 25.78 26.69 -42.33
C ILE A 246 25.97 28.10 -42.92
N CYS A 247 24.92 28.93 -42.96
CA CYS A 247 24.99 30.31 -43.47
C CYS A 247 25.99 31.18 -42.70
N VAL A 248 26.03 31.09 -41.37
CA VAL A 248 26.99 31.84 -40.56
C VAL A 248 28.42 31.37 -40.86
N SER A 249 28.63 30.06 -40.97
CA SER A 249 29.95 29.49 -41.28
C SER A 249 30.45 29.89 -42.67
N THR A 250 29.57 29.93 -43.68
CA THR A 250 29.94 30.34 -45.04
C THR A 250 30.25 31.83 -45.11
N VAL A 251 29.47 32.68 -44.45
CA VAL A 251 29.75 34.13 -44.37
C VAL A 251 31.08 34.40 -43.67
N LEU A 252 31.37 33.73 -42.55
CA LEU A 252 32.66 33.86 -41.86
C LEU A 252 33.83 33.46 -42.77
N LEU A 253 33.70 32.37 -43.53
CA LEU A 253 34.74 31.92 -44.45
C LEU A 253 34.98 32.94 -45.58
N ILE A 254 33.92 33.53 -46.13
CA ILE A 254 34.03 34.60 -47.14
C ILE A 254 34.75 35.83 -46.57
N ILE A 255 34.43 36.24 -45.34
CA ILE A 255 35.09 37.37 -44.68
C ILE A 255 36.58 37.08 -44.48
N LEU A 256 36.93 35.89 -44.00
CA LEU A 256 38.33 35.49 -43.80
C LEU A 256 39.10 35.46 -45.12
N LEU A 257 38.49 34.98 -46.21
CA LEU A 257 39.10 35.03 -47.53
C LEU A 257 39.29 36.47 -48.02
N ALA A 258 38.30 37.35 -47.83
CA ALA A 258 38.39 38.75 -48.20
C ALA A 258 39.50 39.48 -47.43
N VAL A 259 39.61 39.25 -46.12
CA VAL A 259 40.68 39.79 -45.27
C VAL A 259 42.04 39.22 -45.70
N GLY A 260 42.13 37.92 -45.99
CA GLY A 260 43.35 37.30 -46.50
C GLY A 260 43.80 37.91 -47.83
N VAL A 261 42.87 38.15 -48.75
CA VAL A 261 43.13 38.85 -50.02
C VAL A 261 43.57 40.29 -49.79
N PHE A 262 42.93 41.01 -48.87
CA PHE A 262 43.29 42.37 -48.53
C PHE A 262 44.72 42.46 -47.96
N ILE A 263 45.06 41.59 -47.01
CA ILE A 263 46.42 41.48 -46.44
C ILE A 263 47.44 41.12 -47.54
N TRP A 264 47.09 40.19 -48.43
CA TRP A 264 47.95 39.80 -49.55
C TRP A 264 48.21 40.96 -50.52
N ARG A 265 47.19 41.75 -50.85
CA ARG A 265 47.34 42.95 -51.69
C ARG A 265 48.15 44.05 -50.99
N ALA A 266 47.92 44.28 -49.70
CA ALA A 266 48.67 45.27 -48.93
C ALA A 266 50.17 44.93 -48.87
N LYS A 267 50.51 43.63 -48.77
CA LYS A 267 51.91 43.16 -48.74
C LYS A 267 52.61 43.25 -50.11
N LYS A 268 51.87 43.21 -51.23
CA LYS A 268 52.41 43.35 -52.60
C LYS A 268 52.53 44.80 -53.08
N GLY A 269 51.85 45.75 -52.44
CA GLY A 269 51.74 47.15 -52.89
C GLY A 269 52.79 48.15 -52.38
N GLY A 270 53.83 47.72 -51.66
CA GLY A 270 54.86 48.63 -51.14
C GLY A 270 56.26 48.31 -51.68
N LEU A 271 56.73 49.04 -52.72
CA LEU A 271 58.16 49.18 -53.14
C LEU A 271 58.35 50.28 -54.25
N LEU A 272 58.71 51.52 -53.81
CA LEU A 272 59.69 52.55 -54.32
C LEU A 272 59.60 53.19 -55.75
N PRO A 273 60.33 54.32 -56.09
CA PRO A 273 61.26 55.19 -55.33
C PRO A 273 61.03 56.74 -55.47
N SER A 274 61.86 57.50 -54.73
CA SER A 274 62.16 58.94 -54.82
C SER A 274 62.91 59.38 -56.09
N THR A 275 62.60 60.56 -56.65
CA THR A 275 63.56 61.64 -56.99
C THR A 275 62.88 62.90 -57.53
N PHE A 276 63.41 64.05 -57.11
CA PHE A 276 63.12 65.42 -57.53
C PHE A 276 63.22 65.67 -59.04
N SER A 277 62.47 66.66 -59.55
CA SER A 277 62.99 67.74 -60.41
C SER A 277 61.94 68.87 -60.52
N CYS A 278 62.30 70.06 -60.05
CA CYS A 278 61.61 71.31 -60.36
C CYS A 278 61.88 71.70 -61.81
N LEU A 279 60.89 72.28 -62.49
CA LEU A 279 61.08 73.44 -63.39
C LEU A 279 59.71 74.11 -63.62
N VAL A 280 59.77 75.44 -63.64
CA VAL A 280 58.70 76.43 -63.56
C VAL A 280 58.17 76.76 -64.98
N PRO A 281 57.27 77.74 -65.21
CA PRO A 281 55.92 77.54 -65.74
C PRO A 281 55.76 78.25 -67.12
N ASN A 282 54.50 78.61 -67.45
CA ASN A 282 54.02 79.70 -68.32
C ASN A 282 53.17 79.30 -69.56
N PRO A 283 52.27 80.20 -70.03
CA PRO A 283 50.82 79.92 -70.08
C PRO A 283 50.18 80.26 -71.46
N PHE A 284 48.85 80.15 -71.53
CA PHE A 284 47.94 80.65 -72.59
C PHE A 284 47.96 80.00 -73.98
N ALA A 285 46.82 79.41 -74.35
CA ALA A 285 46.14 79.51 -75.65
C ALA A 285 44.74 78.89 -75.46
N SER A 286 43.73 79.71 -75.12
CA SER A 286 42.67 80.19 -76.05
C SER A 286 41.72 79.09 -76.50
#